data_AF-A0A645C1W1-F1
#
_entry.id   AF-A0A645C1W1-F1
#
_cell.length_a   1.000
_cell.length_b   1.000
_cell.length_c   1.000
_cell.angle_alpha   90.00
_cell.angle_beta   90.00
_cell.angle_gamma   90.00
#
_symmetry.space_group_name_H-M   'P 1'
#
loop_
_entity.id
_entity.type
_entity.pdbx_description
1 polymer ?
#
loop_
_entity_poly.entity_id
_entity_poly.type
_entity_poly.pdbx_seq_one_letter_code
_entity_poly.pdbx_strand_id
1 'polypeptide(L)'
;MGELLELMDKSIIFTWSATVIAATVVAFPMMYRSARSAFEQIDVNLISAAKTLGLSNWKIFYKIAIPLAWPGIIGGLVLSFARALGEFGATLMIAGNIPGKTQTMPLAIFFEVQAMDYKGAMLWVMTIVVISVVMILILNKWSDKQQEIVGKRG
;
A
#
# COMPACT_ATOMS: atom_id res chain seq x y z
N MET A 1 24.19 -1.51 -26.27
CA MET A 1 23.29 -0.59 -25.51
C MET A 1 21.89 -0.51 -26.12
N GLY A 2 21.67 -0.77 -27.43
CA GLY A 2 20.32 -0.81 -28.03
C GLY A 2 19.59 -2.15 -27.88
N GLU A 3 20.27 -3.29 -28.06
CA GLU A 3 19.63 -4.62 -28.00
C GLU A 3 19.19 -5.05 -26.60
N LEU A 4 19.86 -4.56 -25.55
CA LEU A 4 19.47 -4.82 -24.16
C LEU A 4 18.20 -4.05 -23.78
N LEU A 5 17.96 -2.90 -24.41
CA LEU A 5 16.71 -2.14 -24.31
C LEU A 5 15.60 -2.86 -25.08
N GLU A 6 15.83 -3.34 -26.31
CA GLU A 6 14.81 -4.03 -27.12
C GLU A 6 14.29 -5.34 -26.50
N LEU A 7 15.12 -6.06 -25.73
CA LEU A 7 14.72 -7.27 -24.99
C LEU A 7 13.89 -6.95 -23.73
N MET A 8 14.14 -5.80 -23.09
CA MET A 8 13.33 -5.31 -21.97
C MET A 8 12.02 -4.64 -22.43
N ASP A 9 12.02 -4.07 -23.63
CA ASP A 9 10.92 -3.27 -24.20
C ASP A 9 9.71 -4.12 -24.62
N LYS A 10 9.93 -5.36 -25.08
CA LYS A 10 8.83 -6.21 -25.60
C LYS A 10 8.17 -7.16 -24.61
N SER A 11 8.72 -7.33 -23.40
CA SER A 11 8.22 -8.35 -22.45
C SER A 11 7.66 -7.78 -21.15
N ILE A 12 8.06 -6.57 -20.74
CA ILE A 12 7.70 -6.03 -19.42
C ILE A 12 6.61 -4.95 -19.56
N ILE A 13 6.74 -4.03 -20.51
CA ILE A 13 5.75 -2.98 -20.76
C ILE A 13 4.45 -3.65 -21.24
N PHE A 14 3.28 -3.18 -20.78
CA PHE A 14 1.96 -3.80 -20.98
C PHE A 14 1.70 -5.12 -20.24
N THR A 15 2.53 -5.46 -19.24
CA THR A 15 2.26 -6.62 -18.37
C THR A 15 1.73 -6.22 -16.99
N TRP A 16 0.98 -7.15 -16.38
CA TRP A 16 0.56 -7.03 -14.99
C TRP A 16 1.77 -6.87 -14.05
N SER A 17 2.87 -7.58 -14.33
CA SER A 17 4.11 -7.51 -13.55
C SER A 17 4.70 -6.09 -13.51
N ALA A 18 4.72 -5.39 -14.64
CA ALA A 18 5.21 -4.01 -14.68
C ALA A 18 4.31 -3.04 -13.90
N THR A 19 3.00 -3.30 -13.91
CA THR A 19 2.03 -2.54 -13.10
C THR A 19 2.32 -2.71 -11.60
N VAL A 20 2.60 -3.94 -11.16
CA VAL A 20 2.93 -4.24 -9.76
C VAL A 20 4.23 -3.55 -9.34
N ILE A 21 5.26 -3.56 -10.19
CA ILE A 21 6.53 -2.89 -9.91
C ILE A 21 6.34 -1.37 -9.79
N ALA A 22 5.62 -0.75 -10.73
CA ALA A 22 5.34 0.68 -10.71
C ALA A 22 4.57 1.08 -9.44
N ALA A 23 3.51 0.35 -9.12
CA ALA A 23 2.73 0.57 -7.91
C ALA A 23 3.58 0.43 -6.63
N THR A 24 4.46 -0.57 -6.60
CA THR A 24 5.36 -0.80 -5.46
C THR A 24 6.31 0.37 -5.27
N VAL A 25 6.96 0.86 -6.34
CA VAL A 25 7.91 1.99 -6.27
C VAL A 25 7.24 3.25 -5.72
N VAL A 26 6.00 3.53 -6.13
CA VAL A 26 5.25 4.69 -5.65
C VAL A 26 4.78 4.54 -4.19
N ALA A 27 4.36 3.34 -3.80
CA ALA A 27 3.81 3.08 -2.47
C ALA A 27 4.89 2.85 -1.39
N PHE A 28 6.07 2.35 -1.79
CA PHE A 28 7.18 2.01 -0.89
C PHE A 28 7.61 3.12 0.08
N PRO A 29 7.83 4.38 -0.34
CA PRO A 29 8.29 5.42 0.58
C PRO A 29 7.26 5.73 1.68
N MET A 30 5.96 5.59 1.40
CA MET A 30 4.92 5.77 2.41
C MET A 30 4.93 4.64 3.43
N MET A 31 5.01 3.39 2.95
CA MET A 31 5.16 2.21 3.81
C MET A 31 6.38 2.33 4.72
N TYR A 32 7.55 2.65 4.14
CA TYR A 32 8.81 2.76 4.88
C TYR A 32 8.72 3.81 6.00
N ARG A 33 8.16 4.99 5.71
CA ARG A 33 7.98 6.05 6.71
C ARG A 33 7.09 5.59 7.86
N SER A 34 5.98 4.93 7.57
CA SER A 34 5.05 4.43 8.60
C SER A 34 5.69 3.34 9.46
N ALA A 35 6.34 2.36 8.82
CA ALA A 35 7.04 1.30 9.53
C ALA A 35 8.16 1.86 10.42
N ARG A 36 8.97 2.78 9.89
CA ARG A 36 10.03 3.46 10.65
C ARG A 36 9.45 4.19 11.87
N SER A 37 8.40 4.98 11.67
CA SER A 37 7.72 5.70 12.77
C SER A 37 7.16 4.74 13.83
N ALA A 38 6.65 3.58 13.42
CA ALA A 38 6.15 2.56 14.34
C ALA A 38 7.27 1.95 15.21
N PHE A 39 8.45 1.71 14.63
CA PHE A 39 9.61 1.24 15.38
C PHE A 39 10.23 2.31 16.28
N GLU A 40 10.23 3.58 15.86
CA GLU A 40 10.73 4.71 16.66
C GLU A 40 9.89 4.99 17.91
N GLN A 41 8.61 4.58 17.92
CA GLN A 41 7.71 4.71 19.08
C GLN A 41 7.93 3.63 20.15
N ILE A 42 8.77 2.62 19.89
CA ILE A 42 9.03 1.55 20.86
C ILE A 42 9.92 2.08 21.99
N ASP A 43 9.48 1.91 23.23
CA ASP A 43 10.27 2.29 24.39
C ASP A 43 11.61 1.52 24.46
N VAL A 44 12.70 2.27 24.51
CA VAL A 44 14.07 1.75 24.63
C VAL A 44 14.27 0.97 25.93
N ASN A 45 13.50 1.27 26.98
CA ASN A 45 13.53 0.54 28.24
C ASN A 45 13.04 -0.91 28.08
N LEU A 46 12.01 -1.16 27.26
CA LEU A 46 11.53 -2.52 26.97
C LEU A 46 12.62 -3.36 26.30
N ILE A 47 13.34 -2.76 25.34
CA ILE A 47 14.47 -3.41 24.65
C ILE A 47 15.61 -3.67 25.64
N SER A 48 15.92 -2.72 26.50
CA SER A 48 17.00 -2.83 27.49
C SER A 48 16.69 -3.90 28.54
N ALA A 49 15.45 -3.95 29.05
CA ALA A 49 15.00 -4.99 29.97
C ALA A 49 15.08 -6.39 29.33
N ALA A 50 14.66 -6.52 28.06
CA ALA A 50 14.74 -7.78 27.34
C ALA A 50 16.20 -8.27 27.16
N LYS A 51 17.14 -7.35 26.91
CA LYS A 51 18.58 -7.67 26.85
C LYS A 51 19.10 -8.14 28.21
N THR A 52 18.70 -7.51 29.31
CA THR A 52 19.06 -7.92 30.67
C THR A 52 18.55 -9.33 31.00
N LEU A 53 17.40 -9.72 30.47
CA LEU A 53 16.86 -11.09 30.57
C LEU A 53 17.57 -12.11 29.66
N GLY A 54 18.66 -11.73 29.00
CA GLY A 54 19.47 -12.61 28.15
C GLY A 54 18.86 -12.91 26.78
N LEU A 55 17.87 -12.15 26.32
CA LEU A 55 17.32 -12.32 24.98
C LEU A 55 18.31 -11.80 23.93
N SER A 56 18.54 -12.59 22.88
CA SER A 56 19.32 -12.16 21.72
C SER A 56 18.57 -11.09 20.92
N ASN A 57 19.30 -10.20 20.23
CA ASN A 57 18.71 -9.13 19.41
C ASN A 57 17.67 -9.66 18.41
N TRP A 58 17.90 -10.84 17.83
CA TRP A 58 16.94 -11.51 16.95
C TRP A 58 15.63 -11.89 17.66
N LYS A 59 15.71 -12.44 18.88
CA LYS A 59 14.51 -12.76 19.67
C LYS A 59 13.76 -11.48 20.06
N ILE A 60 14.47 -10.42 20.45
CA ILE A 60 13.87 -9.13 20.78
C ILE A 60 13.13 -8.56 19.57
N PHE A 61 13.75 -8.61 18.39
CA PHE A 61 13.14 -8.11 17.16
C PHE A 61 11.82 -8.81 16.84
N TYR A 62 11.81 -10.15 16.78
CA TYR A 62 10.61 -10.89 16.40
C TYR A 62 9.55 -10.99 17.51
N LYS A 63 9.95 -11.07 18.79
CA LYS A 63 8.99 -11.25 19.89
C LYS A 63 8.50 -9.95 20.52
N ILE A 64 9.25 -8.87 20.38
CA ILE A 64 8.94 -7.59 21.05
C ILE A 64 8.75 -6.50 20.01
N ALA A 65 9.76 -6.24 19.17
CA ALA A 65 9.71 -5.08 18.27
C ALA A 65 8.62 -5.21 17.20
N ILE A 66 8.53 -6.36 16.51
CA ILE A 66 7.50 -6.57 15.48
C ILE A 66 6.08 -6.49 16.06
N PRO A 67 5.72 -7.21 17.15
CA PRO A 67 4.37 -7.13 17.72
C PRO A 67 3.99 -5.73 18.21
N LEU A 68 4.95 -4.97 18.76
CA LEU A 68 4.72 -3.59 19.20
C LEU A 68 4.56 -2.63 18.02
N ALA A 69 5.33 -2.79 16.95
CA ALA A 69 5.22 -1.97 15.74
C ALA A 69 4.06 -2.39 14.82
N TRP A 70 3.44 -3.56 15.06
CA TRP A 70 2.41 -4.15 14.20
C TRP A 70 1.25 -3.21 13.85
N PRO A 71 0.69 -2.41 14.78
CA PRO A 71 -0.39 -1.48 14.46
C PRO A 71 0.05 -0.41 13.46
N GLY A 72 1.26 0.13 13.62
CA GLY A 72 1.82 1.14 12.73
C GLY A 72 2.26 0.58 11.38
N ILE A 73 2.70 -0.68 11.33
CA ILE A 73 2.98 -1.40 10.08
C ILE A 73 1.69 -1.61 9.28
N ILE A 74 0.60 -2.03 9.95
CA ILE A 74 -0.71 -2.17 9.32
C ILE A 74 -1.22 -0.82 8.80
N GLY A 75 -1.13 0.24 9.60
CA GLY A 75 -1.53 1.58 9.16
C GLY A 75 -0.76 2.01 7.91
N GLY A 76 0.54 1.74 7.88
CA GLY A 76 1.41 1.97 6.73
C GLY A 76 1.06 1.14 5.51
N LEU A 77 0.79 -0.16 5.70
CA LEU A 77 0.33 -1.07 4.65
C LEU A 77 -0.89 -0.49 3.95
N VAL A 78 -1.86 -0.06 4.74
CA VAL A 78 -3.13 0.34 4.15
C VAL A 78 -3.04 1.72 3.50
N LEU A 79 -2.31 2.66 4.08
CA LEU A 79 -2.03 3.94 3.44
C LEU A 79 -1.29 3.76 2.12
N SER A 80 -0.27 2.89 2.11
CA SER A 80 0.51 2.59 0.90
C SER A 80 -0.34 1.88 -0.17
N PHE A 81 -1.25 0.99 0.25
CA PHE A 81 -2.21 0.32 -0.63
C PHE A 81 -3.22 1.30 -1.23
N ALA A 82 -3.81 2.17 -0.43
CA ALA A 82 -4.71 3.22 -0.90
C ALA A 82 -3.99 4.14 -1.90
N ARG A 83 -2.72 4.48 -1.63
CA ARG A 83 -1.89 5.27 -2.54
C ARG A 83 -1.64 4.56 -3.87
N ALA A 84 -1.37 3.25 -3.83
CA ALA A 84 -1.18 2.43 -5.03
C ALA A 84 -2.47 2.29 -5.85
N LEU A 85 -3.63 2.14 -5.20
CA LEU A 85 -4.92 2.11 -5.90
C LEU A 85 -5.23 3.43 -6.63
N GLY A 86 -4.81 4.54 -6.05
CA GLY A 86 -4.92 5.86 -6.67
C GLY A 86 -3.92 6.13 -7.79
N GLU A 87 -2.96 5.22 -8.06
CA GLU A 87 -2.00 5.40 -9.16
C GLU A 87 -2.64 5.12 -10.52
N PHE A 88 -2.91 6.20 -11.23
CA PHE A 88 -3.44 6.20 -12.58
C PHE A 88 -2.36 6.48 -13.64
N GLY A 89 -1.50 7.47 -13.40
CA GLY A 89 -0.54 7.96 -14.40
C GLY A 89 0.54 6.94 -14.76
N ALA A 90 1.20 6.37 -13.75
CA ALA A 90 2.24 5.36 -13.98
C ALA A 90 1.68 4.10 -14.64
N THR A 91 0.48 3.66 -14.21
CA THR A 91 -0.22 2.51 -14.80
C THR A 91 -0.62 2.77 -16.25
N LEU A 92 -1.13 3.95 -16.59
CA LEU A 92 -1.46 4.30 -17.98
C LEU A 92 -0.22 4.27 -18.87
N MET A 93 0.90 4.85 -18.41
CA MET A 93 2.13 4.93 -19.18
C MET A 93 2.80 3.57 -19.39
N ILE A 94 2.73 2.67 -18.41
CA ILE A 94 3.46 1.40 -18.41
C ILE A 94 2.59 0.23 -18.86
N ALA A 95 1.31 0.18 -18.46
CA ALA A 95 0.41 -0.95 -18.69
C ALA A 95 -0.60 -0.69 -19.82
N GLY A 96 -0.79 0.57 -20.22
CA GLY A 96 -1.80 0.97 -21.20
C GLY A 96 -3.23 0.64 -20.75
N ASN A 97 -4.18 0.74 -21.68
CA ASN A 97 -5.56 0.31 -21.46
C ASN A 97 -5.90 -0.84 -22.41
N ILE A 98 -5.59 -2.07 -21.99
CA ILE A 98 -5.98 -3.28 -22.70
C ILE A 98 -7.17 -3.90 -21.93
N PRO A 99 -8.41 -3.81 -22.46
CA PRO A 99 -9.59 -4.37 -21.81
C PRO A 99 -9.39 -5.85 -21.46
N GLY A 100 -9.68 -6.23 -20.23
CA GLY A 100 -9.56 -7.61 -19.76
C GLY A 100 -8.13 -8.11 -19.46
N LYS A 101 -7.08 -7.29 -19.64
CA LYS A 101 -5.70 -7.65 -19.26
C LYS A 101 -5.02 -6.66 -18.31
N THR A 102 -5.04 -5.37 -18.63
CA THR A 102 -4.35 -4.33 -17.85
C THR A 102 -5.27 -3.18 -17.43
N GLN A 103 -6.55 -3.25 -17.80
CA GLN A 103 -7.54 -2.24 -17.44
C GLN A 103 -7.81 -2.23 -15.93
N THR A 104 -7.38 -1.15 -15.27
CA THR A 104 -7.73 -0.86 -13.87
C THR A 104 -8.98 0.03 -13.83
N MET A 105 -9.69 0.06 -12.69
CA MET A 105 -10.89 0.91 -12.54
C MET A 105 -10.62 2.39 -12.87
N PRO A 106 -9.49 3.01 -12.47
CA PRO A 106 -9.16 4.39 -12.87
C PRO A 106 -9.01 4.56 -14.39
N LEU A 107 -8.45 3.57 -15.08
CA LEU A 107 -8.35 3.58 -16.55
C LEU A 107 -9.73 3.51 -17.20
N ALA A 108 -10.62 2.64 -16.72
CA ALA A 108 -11.98 2.53 -17.24
C ALA A 108 -12.73 3.87 -17.16
N ILE A 109 -12.68 4.55 -15.99
CA ILE A 109 -13.30 5.87 -15.80
C ILE A 109 -12.75 6.89 -16.81
N PHE A 110 -11.42 6.97 -16.96
CA PHE A 110 -10.79 7.92 -17.86
C PHE A 110 -11.18 7.74 -19.32
N PHE A 111 -11.25 6.49 -19.80
CA PHE A 111 -11.62 6.20 -21.19
C PHE A 111 -13.12 6.37 -21.43
N GLU A 112 -13.99 6.04 -20.48
CA GLU A 112 -15.43 6.24 -20.62
C GLU A 112 -15.82 7.73 -20.61
N VAL A 113 -15.14 8.55 -19.79
CA VAL A 113 -15.30 10.02 -19.83
C VAL A 113 -14.83 10.57 -21.18
N GLN A 114 -13.70 10.10 -21.72
CA GLN A 114 -13.25 10.50 -23.06
C GLN A 114 -14.20 10.05 -24.18
N ALA A 115 -14.87 8.91 -24.00
CA ALA A 115 -15.88 8.43 -24.93
C ALA A 115 -17.24 9.16 -24.81
N MET A 116 -17.33 10.19 -23.95
CA MET A 116 -18.58 10.90 -23.61
C MET A 116 -19.67 9.99 -23.03
N ASP A 117 -19.31 8.79 -22.55
CA ASP A 117 -20.22 7.88 -21.86
C ASP A 117 -20.18 8.11 -20.34
N TYR A 118 -20.87 9.17 -19.93
CA TYR A 118 -20.96 9.53 -18.51
C TYR A 118 -21.75 8.50 -17.69
N LYS A 119 -22.59 7.66 -18.31
CA LYS A 119 -23.37 6.65 -17.59
C LYS A 119 -22.49 5.51 -17.14
N GLY A 120 -21.62 5.00 -18.01
CA GLY A 120 -20.59 4.03 -17.64
C GLY A 120 -19.68 4.58 -16.54
N ALA A 121 -19.17 5.80 -16.76
CA ALA A 121 -18.18 6.37 -15.86
C ALA A 121 -18.72 6.54 -14.43
N MET A 122 -19.99 6.93 -14.31
CA MET A 122 -20.69 7.06 -13.03
C MET A 122 -20.75 5.73 -12.25
N LEU A 123 -20.95 4.60 -12.93
CA LEU A 123 -21.02 3.28 -12.29
C LEU A 123 -19.65 2.88 -11.70
N TRP A 124 -18.57 3.10 -12.44
CA TRP A 124 -17.22 2.84 -11.92
C TRP A 124 -16.84 3.77 -10.77
N VAL A 125 -17.18 5.06 -10.88
CA VAL A 125 -16.95 6.04 -9.81
C VAL A 125 -17.71 5.66 -8.54
N MET A 126 -19.00 5.31 -8.64
CA MET A 126 -19.76 4.87 -7.47
C MET A 126 -19.15 3.62 -6.83
N THR A 127 -18.72 2.66 -7.65
CA THR A 127 -18.11 1.41 -7.17
C THR A 127 -16.82 1.69 -6.39
N ILE A 128 -15.90 2.48 -6.94
CA ILE A 128 -14.62 2.78 -6.28
C ILE A 128 -14.80 3.63 -5.01
N VAL A 129 -15.77 4.55 -5.00
CA VAL A 129 -16.11 5.36 -3.82
C VAL A 129 -16.67 4.48 -2.70
N VAL A 130 -17.61 3.58 -3.00
CA VAL A 130 -18.17 2.66 -2.00
C VAL A 130 -17.08 1.77 -1.40
N ILE A 131 -16.23 1.18 -2.25
CA ILE A 131 -15.10 0.35 -1.81
C ILE A 131 -14.15 1.16 -0.90
N SER A 132 -13.85 2.41 -1.28
CA SER A 132 -12.95 3.29 -0.52
C SER A 132 -13.53 3.65 0.84
N VAL A 133 -14.81 4.02 0.91
CA VAL A 133 -15.51 4.34 2.17
C VAL A 133 -15.57 3.11 3.08
N VAL A 134 -15.91 1.94 2.55
CA VAL A 134 -15.95 0.69 3.33
C VAL A 134 -14.57 0.36 3.89
N MET A 135 -13.51 0.46 3.08
CA MET A 135 -12.14 0.26 3.57
C MET A 135 -11.79 1.26 4.67
N ILE A 136 -12.03 2.56 4.46
CA ILE A 136 -11.75 3.59 5.48
C ILE A 136 -12.50 3.31 6.78
N LEU A 137 -13.77 2.91 6.73
CA LEU A 137 -14.55 2.60 7.93
C LEU A 137 -14.00 1.38 8.68
N ILE A 138 -13.62 0.33 7.96
CA ILE A 138 -12.99 -0.86 8.55
C ILE A 138 -11.68 -0.47 9.24
N LEU A 139 -10.86 0.33 8.56
CA LEU A 139 -9.57 0.77 9.07
C LEU A 139 -9.70 1.67 10.27
N ASN A 140 -10.63 2.63 10.23
CA ASN A 140 -10.83 3.56 11.32
C ASN A 140 -11.29 2.79 12.57
N LYS A 141 -12.26 1.88 12.42
CA LYS A 141 -12.68 0.99 13.52
C LYS A 141 -11.55 0.10 14.06
N TRP A 142 -10.65 -0.35 13.21
CA TRP A 142 -9.53 -1.18 13.64
C TRP A 142 -8.43 -0.35 14.31
N SER A 143 -8.16 0.85 13.80
CA SER A 143 -7.25 1.83 14.38
C SER A 143 -7.73 2.31 15.74
N ASP A 144 -9.01 2.65 15.89
CA ASP A 144 -9.61 3.06 17.17
C ASP A 144 -9.46 1.96 18.23
N LYS A 145 -9.74 0.71 17.85
CA LYS A 145 -9.55 -0.44 18.74
C LYS A 145 -8.08 -0.64 19.14
N GLN A 146 -7.14 -0.33 18.26
CA GLN A 146 -5.71 -0.37 18.57
C GLN A 146 -5.29 0.80 19.49
N GLN A 147 -5.78 2.01 19.25
CA GLN A 147 -5.52 3.16 20.12
C GLN A 147 -6.12 2.97 21.52
N GLU A 148 -7.28 2.33 21.64
CA GLU A 148 -7.88 1.99 22.94
C GLU A 148 -7.03 0.96 23.72
N ILE A 149 -6.44 -0.01 23.03
CA ILE A 149 -5.56 -1.03 23.65
C ILE A 149 -4.20 -0.43 24.06
N VAL A 150 -3.65 0.48 23.26
CA VAL A 150 -2.39 1.18 23.55
C VAL A 150 -2.58 2.26 24.62
N GLY A 151 -3.70 3.01 24.59
CA GLY A 151 -4.03 4.06 25.56
C GLY A 151 -4.36 3.55 26.96
N LYS A 152 -4.79 2.29 27.12
CA LYS A 152 -4.98 1.67 28.45
C LYS A 152 -3.67 1.26 29.15
N ARG A 153 -2.51 1.48 28.52
CA ARG A 153 -1.18 1.20 29.10
C ARG A 153 -0.40 2.45 29.52
N GLY A 154 -1.00 3.64 29.39
CA GLY A 154 -0.43 4.92 29.86
C GLY A 154 -0.82 5.23 31.30
#